data_AF-A0A0N7KKK7-F1
#
_entry.id   AF-A0A0N7KKK7-F1
#
_cell.length_a   1.000
_cell.length_b   1.000
_cell.length_c   1.000
_cell.angle_alpha   90.00
_cell.angle_beta   90.00
_cell.angle_gamma   90.00
#
_symmetry.space_group_name_H-M   'P 1'
#
loop_
_entity.id
_entity.type
_entity.pdbx_description
1 polymer ?
#
loop_
_entity_poly.entity_id
_entity_poly.type
_entity_poly.pdbx_seq_one_letter_code
_entity_poly.pdbx_strand_id
1 'polypeptide(L)' 'DLVVGGWELEYGAEYVPAAEDSYTLCVERTRKVPAAADEPVHNAFTAREAGKMVLSIDNSGSRKRKVAAYRYFVRKPSA' A
#
# COMPACT_ATOMS: atom_id res chain seq x y z
N ASP A 1 -5.98 -4.21 2.77
CA ASP A 1 -6.82 -4.46 1.59
C ASP A 1 -6.77 -3.27 0.66
N LEU A 2 -6.59 -3.51 -0.63
CA LEU A 2 -6.80 -2.54 -1.70
C LEU A 2 -7.57 -3.21 -2.84
N VAL A 3 -8.61 -2.53 -3.33
CA VAL A 3 -9.39 -2.94 -4.50
C VAL A 3 -9.42 -1.80 -5.50
N VAL A 4 -9.34 -2.14 -6.78
CA VAL A 4 -9.29 -1.20 -7.90
C VAL A 4 -10.54 -1.35 -8.75
N GLY A 5 -11.19 -0.23 -9.06
CA GLY A 5 -12.37 -0.17 -9.92
C GLY A 5 -12.13 0.67 -11.17
N GLY A 6 -12.68 0.20 -12.29
CA GLY A 6 -12.68 0.90 -13.58
C GLY A 6 -11.48 0.57 -14.47
N TRP A 7 -10.25 0.86 -14.04
CA TRP A 7 -9.02 0.62 -14.82
C TRP A 7 -7.82 0.27 -13.95
N GLU A 8 -6.73 -0.23 -14.55
CA GLU A 8 -5.49 -0.53 -13.82
C GLU A 8 -4.87 0.71 -13.16
N LEU A 9 -4.28 0.55 -11.98
CA LEU A 9 -3.50 1.59 -11.29
C LEU A 9 -2.21 0.99 -10.74
N GLU A 10 -1.26 1.83 -10.35
CA GLU A 10 -0.04 1.37 -9.70
C GLU A 10 -0.19 1.45 -8.18
N TYR A 11 0.19 0.37 -7.50
CA TYR A 11 0.18 0.29 -6.05
C TYR A 11 1.55 -0.16 -5.56
N GLY A 12 2.04 0.52 -4.53
CA GLY A 12 3.20 0.12 -3.74
C GLY A 12 3.00 0.44 -2.27
N ALA A 13 3.81 -0.19 -1.41
CA ALA A 13 3.80 0.08 0.02
C ALA A 13 5.22 0.10 0.57
N GLU A 14 5.49 1.09 1.41
CA GLU A 14 6.78 1.29 2.05
C GLU A 14 6.60 1.61 3.53
N TYR A 15 7.53 1.13 4.35
CA TYR A 15 7.61 1.49 5.75
C TYR A 15 8.82 2.38 5.97
N VAL A 16 8.60 3.57 6.53
CA VAL A 16 9.65 4.55 6.81
C VAL A 16 9.82 4.62 8.33
N PRO A 17 10.91 4.05 8.89
CA PRO A 17 11.26 4.20 10.29
C PRO A 17 11.42 5.67 10.69
N ALA A 18 11.19 5.97 11.97
CA ALA A 18 11.37 7.31 12.54
C ALA A 18 12.84 7.63 12.86
N ALA A 19 13.69 6.62 13.04
CA ALA A 19 15.11 6.81 13.28
C ALA A 19 15.81 7.30 12.00
N GLU A 20 16.57 8.40 12.10
CA GLU A 20 17.21 9.06 10.95
C GLU A 20 18.23 8.16 10.22
N ASP A 21 18.87 7.24 10.93
CA ASP A 21 19.89 6.33 10.38
C ASP A 21 19.30 5.00 9.84
N SER A 22 17.98 4.90 9.74
CA SER A 22 17.30 3.68 9.29
C SER A 22 16.85 3.75 7.83
N TYR A 23 16.82 2.59 7.17
CA TYR A 23 16.39 2.49 5.78
C TYR A 23 14.86 2.37 5.65
N THR A 24 14.30 2.99 4.63
CA THR A 24 12.93 2.70 4.17
C THR A 24 12.85 1.25 3.71
N LEU A 25 11.85 0.53 4.21
CA LEU A 25 11.60 -0.87 3.87
C LEU A 25 10.52 -0.94 2.79
N CYS A 26 10.84 -1.58 1.66
CA CYS A 26 9.84 -1.89 0.64
C CYS A 26 8.96 -3.06 1.13
N VAL A 27 7.70 -2.76 1.47
CA VAL A 27 6.72 -3.73 1.98
C VAL A 27 5.97 -4.40 0.83
N GLU A 28 5.60 -3.62 -0.19
CA GLU A 28 5.06 -4.08 -1.46
C GLU A 28 5.76 -3.32 -2.57
N ARG A 29 6.40 -4.04 -3.49
CA ARG A 29 6.98 -3.41 -4.68
C ARG A 29 5.89 -2.79 -5.53
N THR A 30 6.14 -1.58 -6.01
CA THR A 30 5.23 -0.90 -6.92
C THR A 30 4.93 -1.79 -8.12
N ARG A 31 3.65 -2.09 -8.32
CA ARG A 31 3.16 -2.94 -9.40
C ARG A 31 1.82 -2.43 -9.91
N LYS A 32 1.51 -2.77 -11.16
CA LYS A 32 0.17 -2.55 -11.71
C LYS A 32 -0.82 -3.51 -11.08
N VAL A 33 -1.96 -2.97 -10.65
CA VAL A 33 -3.11 -3.71 -10.13
C VAL A 33 -4.26 -3.50 -11.12
N PRO A 34 -4.69 -4.56 -11.84
CA PRO A 34 -5.77 -4.45 -12.80
C PRO A 34 -7.12 -4.26 -12.09
N ALA A 35 -8.04 -3.53 -12.73
CA ALA A 35 -9.41 -3.39 -12.21
C ALA A 35 -10.24 -4.68 -12.26
N ALA A 36 -9.78 -5.66 -13.05
CA ALA A 36 -10.37 -6.99 -13.13
C ALA A 36 -9.68 -8.00 -12.20
N ALA A 37 -8.90 -7.53 -11.22
CA ALA A 37 -8.35 -8.42 -10.20
C ALA A 37 -9.52 -9.06 -9.41
N ASP A 38 -9.62 -10.38 -9.46
CA ASP A 38 -10.65 -11.13 -8.74
C ASP A 38 -10.50 -11.02 -7.21
N GLU A 39 -9.27 -10.75 -6.73
CA GLU A 39 -8.96 -10.65 -5.31
C GLU A 39 -8.39 -9.28 -4.91
N PRO A 40 -8.76 -8.75 -3.73
CA PRO A 40 -8.12 -7.58 -3.15
C PRO A 40 -6.62 -7.81 -2.92
N VAL A 41 -5.82 -6.76 -3.09
CA VAL A 41 -4.42 -6.80 -2.63
C VAL A 41 -4.41 -6.82 -1.10
N HIS A 42 -3.95 -7.93 -0.54
CA HIS A 42 -3.80 -8.12 0.91
C HIS A 42 -2.32 -8.14 1.28
N ASN A 43 -1.96 -7.38 2.31
CA ASN A 43 -0.61 -7.38 2.85
C ASN A 43 -0.66 -7.04 4.35
N ALA A 44 0.32 -7.53 5.10
CA ALA A 44 0.48 -7.31 6.53
C ALA A 44 1.96 -7.11 6.85
N PHE A 45 2.26 -6.13 7.70
CA PHE A 45 3.62 -5.79 8.09
C PHE A 45 3.69 -5.60 9.61
N THR A 46 4.73 -6.15 10.22
CA THR A 46 5.02 -5.95 11.65
C THR A 46 6.18 -4.99 11.77
N ALA A 47 5.90 -3.77 12.22
CA ALA A 47 6.92 -2.78 12.53
C ALA A 47 7.71 -3.21 13.76
N ARG A 48 9.04 -3.13 13.69
CA ARG A 48 9.94 -3.41 14.83
C ARG A 48 10.29 -2.16 15.64
N GLU A 49 9.94 -1.00 15.12
CA GLU A 49 10.27 0.30 15.68
C GLU A 49 9.15 1.31 15.37
N ALA A 50 9.32 2.55 15.83
CA ALA A 50 8.40 3.64 15.50
C ALA A 50 8.64 4.10 14.06
N GLY A 51 7.58 4.43 13.33
CA GLY A 51 7.65 4.86 11.94
C GLY A 51 6.29 5.01 11.30
N LYS A 52 6.26 5.22 9.98
CA LYS A 52 5.04 5.38 9.19
C LYS A 52 4.95 4.34 8.08
N MET A 53 3.75 3.83 7.86
CA MET A 53 3.40 3.06 6.66
C MET A 53 2.91 4.03 5.58
N VAL A 54 3.51 3.98 4.39
CA VAL A 54 3.14 4.77 3.22
C VAL A 54 2.51 3.83 2.19
N LEU A 55 1.23 4.06 1.88
CA LEU A 55 0.51 3.36 0.82
C LEU A 55 0.44 4.29 -0.40
N SER A 56 1.10 3.91 -1.48
CA SER A 56 1.16 4.71 -2.71
C SER A 56 0.19 4.12 -3.74
N ILE A 57 -0.80 4.91 -4.14
CA ILE A 57 -1.79 4.55 -5.17
C ILE A 57 -1.66 5.60 -6.28
N ASP A 58 -0.99 5.23 -7.38
CA ASP A 58 -0.78 6.12 -8.51
C ASP A 58 -1.77 5.85 -9.65
N ASN A 59 -2.47 6.93 -10.04
CA ASN A 59 -3.40 6.97 -11.16
C ASN A 59 -2.90 7.85 -12.33
N SER A 60 -1.66 8.32 -12.31
CA SER A 60 -1.07 9.22 -13.31
C SER A 60 -1.08 8.63 -14.73
N GLY A 61 -1.03 7.29 -14.85
CA GLY A 61 -1.01 6.58 -16.14
C GLY A 61 -2.30 6.61 -16.95
N SER A 62 -3.38 7.26 -16.50
CA SER A 62 -4.63 7.37 -17.28
C SER A 62 -5.34 8.70 -17.12
N ARG A 63 -5.97 9.15 -18.21
CA ARG A 63 -6.86 10.33 -18.22
C ARG A 63 -8.28 10.02 -17.73
N LYS A 64 -8.62 8.74 -17.49
CA LYS A 64 -9.96 8.34 -17.03
C LYS A 64 -10.04 8.36 -15.51
N ARG A 65 -11.24 8.65 -14.98
CA ARG A 65 -11.51 8.50 -13.55
C ARG A 65 -11.37 7.03 -13.17
N LYS A 66 -10.47 6.74 -12.24
CA LYS A 66 -10.32 5.44 -11.59
C LYS A 66 -10.68 5.57 -10.13
N VAL A 67 -11.15 4.48 -9.55
CA VAL A 67 -11.52 4.44 -8.13
C VAL A 67 -10.67 3.38 -7.48
N ALA A 68 -10.10 3.70 -6.32
CA ALA A 68 -9.44 2.75 -5.45
C ALA A 68 -10.15 2.78 -4.10
N ALA A 69 -10.46 1.62 -3.55
CA ALA A 69 -10.96 1.48 -2.19
C ALA A 69 -9.88 0.76 -1.37
N TYR A 70 -9.53 1.31 -0.21
CA TYR A 70 -8.52 0.73 0.66
C TYR A 70 -9.03 0.59 2.09
N ARG A 71 -8.51 -0.41 2.79
CA ARG A 71 -8.72 -0.63 4.22
C ARG A 71 -7.41 -1.06 4.85
N TYR A 72 -7.05 -0.39 5.94
CA TYR A 72 -5.92 -0.76 6.79
C TYR A 72 -6.40 -0.91 8.24
N PHE A 73 -5.68 -1.73 9.01
CA PHE A 73 -5.89 -1.88 10.44
C PHE A 73 -4.52 -1.91 11.12
N VAL A 74 -4.40 -1.22 12.25
CA VAL A 74 -3.19 -1.24 13.08
C VAL A 74 -3.51 -1.99 14.35
N ARG A 75 -2.83 -3.12 14.57
CA ARG A 75 -2.94 -3.87 15.83
C ARG A 75 -1.82 -3.42 16.76
N LYS A 76 -2.18 -3.04 17.99
CA LYS A 76 -1.18 -2.86 19.05
C LYS A 76 -0.71 -4.24 19.50
N PRO A 77 0.57 -4.42 19.84
CA PRO A 77 1.04 -5.66 20.46
C PRO A 77 0.22 -5.92 21.73
N SER A 78 -0.21 -7.17 21.91
CA SER A 78 -0.72 -7.62 23.21
C SER A 78 0.47 -7.68 24.16
N ALA A 79 0.30 -7.09 25.34
CA ALA A 79 1.26 -7.19 26.45
C ALA A 79 1.30 -8.62 27.00
#